data_AF-A0A9D8ZSL4-F1
#
_entry.id   AF-A0A9D8ZSL4-F1
#
_cell.length_a   1.000
_cell.length_b   1.000
_cell.length_c   1.000
_cell.angle_alpha   90.00
_cell.angle_beta   90.00
_cell.angle_gamma   90.00
#
_symmetry.space_group_name_H-M   'P 1'
#
loop_
_entity.id
_entity.type
_entity.pdbx_description
1 polymer ?
#
loop_
_entity_poly.entity_id
_entity_poly.type
_entity_poly.pdbx_seq_one_letter_code
_entity_poly.pdbx_strand_id
1 'polypeptide(L)'
;MNKKVLFKALALVLFILFYFKGVIPLRESAMDEVKSHMFENIDEEIKIFEEGARGVTVYEVGFSQKYKARIPFGMNFFIGIIGLILISATRKFYFIEIGVQVLFGSIIAFSFLYGVQGNISFLRISDMASIYFLPLSSLFMVVLAFIEKKMLKMKSENEN
;
A
#
# COMPACT_ATOMS: atom_id res chain seq x y z
N MET A 1 16.86 -9.56 -29.15
CA MET A 1 15.86 -9.25 -28.10
C MET A 1 14.91 -8.17 -28.61
N ASN A 2 13.59 -8.36 -28.54
CA ASN A 2 12.61 -7.44 -29.13
C ASN A 2 12.60 -6.08 -28.37
N LYS A 3 12.51 -4.92 -29.06
CA LYS A 3 12.61 -3.58 -28.44
C LYS A 3 11.64 -3.38 -27.26
N LYS A 4 10.44 -3.97 -27.35
CA LYS A 4 9.43 -3.96 -26.26
C LYS A 4 9.89 -4.69 -25.00
N VAL A 5 10.63 -5.79 -25.14
CA VAL A 5 11.15 -6.58 -24.02
C VAL A 5 12.26 -5.81 -23.31
N LEU A 6 13.14 -5.16 -24.07
CA LEU A 6 14.21 -4.31 -23.52
C LEU A 6 13.62 -3.14 -22.71
N PHE A 7 12.59 -2.47 -23.23
CA PHE A 7 11.94 -1.35 -22.52
C PHE A 7 11.28 -1.79 -21.21
N LYS A 8 10.60 -2.95 -21.19
CA LYS A 8 10.03 -3.53 -19.97
C LYS A 8 11.10 -3.87 -18.94
N ALA A 9 12.18 -4.51 -19.37
CA ALA A 9 13.29 -4.86 -18.49
C ALA A 9 13.91 -3.61 -17.88
N LEU A 10 14.16 -2.57 -18.69
CA LEU A 10 14.68 -1.29 -18.21
C LEU A 10 13.71 -0.63 -17.21
N ALA A 11 12.41 -0.59 -17.53
CA ALA A 11 11.39 -0.03 -16.63
C ALA A 11 11.33 -0.77 -15.29
N LEU A 12 11.41 -2.11 -15.29
CA LEU A 12 11.48 -2.92 -14.08
C LEU A 12 12.72 -2.60 -13.26
N VAL A 13 13.91 -2.57 -13.88
CA VAL A 13 15.16 -2.26 -13.18
C VAL A 13 15.11 -0.86 -12.56
N LEU A 14 14.67 0.14 -13.32
CA LEU A 14 14.52 1.51 -12.83
C LEU A 14 13.52 1.58 -11.68
N PHE A 15 12.38 0.89 -11.80
CA PHE A 15 11.38 0.86 -10.74
C PHE A 15 11.89 0.17 -9.47
N ILE A 16 12.58 -0.96 -9.60
CA ILE A 16 13.17 -1.68 -8.46
C ILE A 16 14.16 -0.75 -7.74
N LEU A 17 15.07 -0.11 -8.48
CA LEU A 17 16.02 0.84 -7.89
C LEU A 17 15.30 2.01 -7.18
N PHE A 18 14.30 2.60 -7.83
CA PHE A 18 13.50 3.67 -7.25
C PHE A 18 12.74 3.22 -6.00
N TYR A 19 12.17 2.03 -6.00
CA TYR A 19 11.42 1.50 -4.86
C TYR A 19 12.34 1.26 -3.66
N PHE A 20 13.47 0.58 -3.84
CA PHE A 20 14.38 0.28 -2.74
C PHE A 20 15.18 1.49 -2.24
N LYS A 21 15.53 2.45 -3.11
CA LYS A 21 16.31 3.63 -2.72
C LYS A 21 15.49 4.89 -2.41
N GLY A 22 14.26 4.95 -2.90
CA GLY A 22 13.37 6.11 -2.72
C GLY A 22 12.17 5.79 -1.85
N VAL A 23 11.35 4.82 -2.27
CA VAL A 23 10.07 4.51 -1.59
C VAL A 23 10.30 3.90 -0.21
N ILE A 24 11.24 2.96 -0.06
CA ILE A 24 11.52 2.35 1.25
C ILE A 24 12.01 3.38 2.28
N PRO A 25 13.03 4.21 2.00
CA PRO A 25 13.45 5.25 2.95
C PRO A 25 12.35 6.24 3.28
N LEU A 26 11.54 6.65 2.29
CA LEU A 26 10.40 7.53 2.53
C LEU A 26 9.36 6.89 3.46
N ARG A 27 9.09 5.59 3.25
CA ARG A 27 8.20 4.81 4.12
C ARG A 27 8.75 4.71 5.55
N GLU A 28 10.05 4.52 5.70
CA GLU A 28 10.72 4.45 7.01
C GLU A 28 10.65 5.79 7.73
N SER A 29 10.97 6.90 7.05
CA SER A 29 10.83 8.24 7.61
C SER A 29 9.39 8.56 8.03
N ALA A 30 8.39 8.16 7.22
CA ALA A 30 6.99 8.31 7.59
C ALA A 30 6.61 7.47 8.82
N MET A 31 7.25 6.30 9.01
CA MET A 31 7.04 5.48 10.21
C MET A 31 7.57 6.17 11.45
N ASP A 32 8.79 6.68 11.35
CA ASP A 32 9.47 7.31 12.48
C ASP A 32 8.68 8.53 12.96
N GLU A 33 8.07 9.28 12.03
CA GLU A 33 7.16 10.38 12.35
C GLU A 33 5.87 9.92 13.04
N VAL A 34 5.25 8.83 12.58
CA VAL A 34 4.05 8.29 13.25
C VAL A 34 4.39 7.78 14.66
N LYS A 35 5.56 7.15 14.81
CA LYS A 35 6.03 6.63 16.10
C LYS A 35 6.33 7.72 17.10
N SER A 36 6.96 8.83 16.69
CA SER A 36 7.29 9.93 17.61
C SER A 36 6.02 10.47 18.30
N HIS A 37 4.90 10.54 17.58
CA HIS A 37 3.62 10.99 18.10
C HIS A 37 2.88 9.96 18.97
N MET A 38 3.24 8.67 18.90
CA MET A 38 2.64 7.64 19.74
C MET A 38 3.15 7.69 21.18
N PHE A 39 4.46 7.91 21.39
CA PHE A 39 5.06 7.89 22.72
C PHE A 39 4.58 9.02 23.63
N GLU A 40 4.10 10.13 23.06
CA GLU A 40 3.62 11.29 23.82
C GLU A 40 2.14 11.16 24.28
N ASN A 41 1.35 10.28 23.66
CA ASN A 41 -0.12 10.33 23.76
C ASN A 41 -0.78 9.06 24.34
N ILE A 42 -0.01 8.09 24.84
CA ILE A 42 -0.56 6.82 25.36
C ILE A 42 -0.67 6.90 26.88
N ASP A 43 -1.76 7.49 27.35
CA ASP A 43 -2.26 7.29 28.72
C ASP A 43 -2.97 5.92 28.75
N GLU A 44 -2.61 5.06 29.69
CA GLU A 44 -2.82 3.61 29.61
C GLU A 44 -4.28 3.12 29.39
N GLU A 45 -4.47 2.30 28.34
CA GLU A 45 -5.53 1.28 28.11
C GLU A 45 -5.13 0.34 26.94
N ILE A 46 -4.26 0.81 26.04
CA ILE A 46 -3.71 0.09 24.89
C ILE A 46 -2.19 -0.03 25.01
N LYS A 47 -1.61 -1.21 24.77
CA LYS A 47 -0.15 -1.45 24.83
C LYS A 47 0.45 -1.63 23.43
N ILE A 48 1.55 -0.93 23.14
CA ILE A 48 2.36 -1.15 21.92
C ILE A 48 3.27 -2.37 22.15
N PHE A 49 3.40 -3.24 21.14
CA PHE A 49 4.16 -4.49 21.28
C PHE A 49 5.15 -4.78 20.15
N GLU A 50 4.84 -4.39 18.92
CA GLU A 50 5.74 -4.60 17.78
C GLU A 50 5.87 -3.30 16.98
N GLU A 51 7.09 -2.77 16.95
CA GLU A 51 7.46 -1.58 16.20
C GLU A 51 8.49 -1.94 15.15
N GLY A 52 8.07 -2.00 13.89
CA GLY A 52 8.98 -2.25 12.77
C GLY A 52 8.90 -1.16 11.72
N ALA A 53 9.90 -1.11 10.84
CA ALA A 53 9.93 -0.28 9.63
C ALA A 53 8.75 -0.52 8.65
N ARG A 54 7.88 -1.50 8.95
CA ARG A 54 6.80 -1.98 8.10
C ARG A 54 5.41 -1.89 8.74
N GLY A 55 5.33 -1.56 10.02
CA GLY A 55 4.06 -1.47 10.74
C GLY A 55 4.24 -1.35 12.25
N VAL A 56 3.17 -0.92 12.90
CA VAL A 56 3.02 -0.90 14.36
C VAL A 56 1.87 -1.82 14.73
N THR A 57 2.07 -2.65 15.75
CA THR A 57 1.03 -3.49 16.33
C THR A 57 0.75 -3.08 17.77
N VAL A 58 -0.51 -2.82 18.07
CA VAL A 58 -1.01 -2.43 19.40
C VAL A 58 -2.02 -3.44 19.93
N TYR A 59 -2.18 -3.49 21.24
CA TYR A 59 -2.98 -4.48 21.96
C TYR A 59 -3.99 -3.79 22.87
N GLU A 60 -5.23 -4.24 22.80
CA GLU A 60 -6.28 -3.84 23.74
C GLU A 60 -6.13 -4.62 25.04
N VAL A 61 -5.86 -3.92 26.14
CA VAL A 61 -5.71 -4.54 27.46
C VAL A 61 -7.10 -5.00 27.93
N GLY A 62 -7.22 -6.26 28.36
CA GLY A 62 -8.47 -6.85 28.85
C GLY A 62 -9.21 -7.75 27.84
N PHE A 63 -9.07 -7.52 26.54
CA PHE A 63 -9.75 -8.32 25.50
C PHE A 63 -8.80 -9.21 24.66
N SER A 64 -7.47 -9.12 24.87
CA SER A 64 -6.45 -9.85 24.10
C SER A 64 -6.51 -9.62 22.58
N GLN A 65 -7.16 -8.55 22.12
CA GLN A 65 -7.25 -8.20 20.70
C GLN A 65 -6.01 -7.43 20.26
N LYS A 66 -5.54 -7.74 19.04
CA LYS A 66 -4.37 -7.12 18.42
C LYS A 66 -4.81 -6.32 17.21
N TYR A 67 -4.33 -5.10 17.09
CA TYR A 67 -4.59 -4.23 15.95
C TYR A 67 -3.27 -3.81 15.31
N LYS A 68 -3.20 -3.85 13.99
CA LYS A 68 -1.97 -3.53 13.25
C LYS A 68 -2.21 -2.38 12.29
N ALA A 69 -1.37 -1.36 12.37
CA ALA A 69 -1.21 -0.39 11.30
C ALA A 69 0.01 -0.75 10.46
N ARG A 70 -0.12 -0.70 9.14
CA ARG A 70 1.00 -0.83 8.20
C ARG A 70 1.05 0.41 7.34
N ILE A 71 2.25 0.84 7.00
CA ILE A 71 2.41 2.02 6.16
C ILE A 71 2.03 1.67 4.73
N PRO A 72 1.35 2.59 4.01
CA PRO A 72 1.17 2.51 2.56
C PRO A 72 2.49 2.36 1.79
N PHE A 73 2.41 2.00 0.51
CA PHE A 73 3.60 1.75 -0.34
C PHE A 73 4.47 0.58 0.10
N GLY A 74 3.84 -0.43 0.72
CA GLY A 74 4.46 -1.70 1.07
C GLY A 74 4.59 -2.65 -0.13
N MET A 75 4.78 -3.94 0.18
CA MET A 75 5.01 -4.99 -0.82
C MET A 75 3.88 -5.11 -1.87
N ASN A 76 2.64 -4.76 -1.50
CA ASN A 76 1.51 -4.81 -2.45
C ASN A 76 1.64 -3.77 -3.56
N PHE A 77 2.04 -2.54 -3.22
CA PHE A 77 2.34 -1.50 -4.21
C PHE A 77 3.45 -1.95 -5.17
N PHE A 78 4.52 -2.52 -4.62
CA PHE A 78 5.63 -3.05 -5.41
C PHE A 78 5.18 -4.11 -6.41
N ILE A 79 4.41 -5.11 -5.93
CA ILE A 79 3.86 -6.18 -6.78
C ILE A 79 2.88 -5.60 -7.80
N GLY A 80 2.02 -4.66 -7.39
CA GLY A 80 1.04 -3.99 -8.25
C GLY A 80 1.72 -3.30 -9.43
N ILE A 81 2.73 -2.45 -9.17
CA ILE A 81 3.47 -1.74 -10.21
C ILE A 81 4.23 -2.71 -11.12
N ILE A 82 4.85 -3.77 -10.58
CA ILE A 82 5.47 -4.82 -11.40
C ILE A 82 4.44 -5.44 -12.34
N GLY A 83 3.27 -5.81 -11.81
CA GLY A 83 2.16 -6.36 -12.59
C GLY A 83 1.78 -5.43 -13.75
N LEU A 84 1.60 -4.14 -13.47
CA LEU A 84 1.27 -3.12 -14.47
C LEU A 84 2.35 -2.97 -15.56
N ILE A 85 3.64 -3.04 -15.19
CA ILE A 85 4.75 -2.98 -16.16
C ILE A 85 4.75 -4.22 -17.05
N LEU A 86 4.60 -5.41 -16.47
CA LEU A 86 4.61 -6.69 -17.19
C LEU A 86 3.50 -6.75 -18.24
N ILE A 87 2.29 -6.31 -17.88
CA ILE A 87 1.16 -6.26 -18.82
C ILE A 87 1.19 -5.02 -19.73
N SER A 88 2.14 -4.10 -19.56
CA SER A 88 2.17 -2.80 -20.26
C SER A 88 0.83 -2.07 -20.16
N ALA A 89 0.37 -1.86 -18.93
CA ALA A 89 -0.82 -1.09 -18.65
C ALA A 89 -0.70 0.37 -19.12
N THR A 90 -1.83 1.03 -19.33
CA THR A 90 -1.86 2.47 -19.64
C THR A 90 -1.43 3.29 -18.42
N ARG A 91 -0.90 4.50 -18.65
CA ARG A 91 -0.39 5.38 -17.58
C ARG A 91 -1.44 5.66 -16.50
N LYS A 92 -2.72 5.70 -16.87
CA LYS A 92 -3.87 5.87 -15.97
C LYS A 92 -3.82 4.90 -14.78
N PHE A 93 -3.49 3.62 -15.00
CA PHE A 93 -3.47 2.62 -13.94
C PHE A 93 -2.36 2.84 -12.91
N TYR A 94 -1.22 3.39 -13.32
CA TYR A 94 -0.14 3.75 -12.40
C TYR A 94 -0.56 4.91 -11.49
N PHE A 95 -1.24 5.92 -12.05
CA PHE A 95 -1.76 7.04 -11.25
C PHE A 95 -2.85 6.61 -10.28
N ILE A 96 -3.76 5.72 -10.72
CA ILE A 96 -4.78 5.16 -9.83
C ILE A 96 -4.11 4.35 -8.71
N GLU A 97 -3.12 3.51 -9.03
CA GLU A 97 -2.39 2.72 -8.04
C GLU A 97 -1.73 3.62 -6.99
N ILE A 98 -1.03 4.68 -7.41
CA ILE A 98 -0.45 5.67 -6.49
C ILE A 98 -1.56 6.34 -5.66
N GLY A 99 -2.67 6.73 -6.28
CA GLY A 99 -3.82 7.33 -5.60
C GLY A 99 -4.45 6.41 -4.55
N VAL A 100 -4.57 5.11 -4.83
CA VAL A 100 -5.04 4.08 -3.89
C VAL A 100 -4.12 4.01 -2.68
N GLN A 101 -2.80 4.00 -2.89
CA GLN A 101 -1.83 3.99 -1.79
C GLN A 101 -1.91 5.25 -0.94
N VAL A 102 -2.01 6.44 -1.55
CA VAL A 102 -2.16 7.70 -0.81
C VAL A 102 -3.46 7.72 -0.02
N LEU A 103 -4.59 7.36 -0.64
CA LEU A 103 -5.90 7.39 -0.02
C LEU A 103 -5.99 6.45 1.19
N PHE A 104 -5.70 5.17 0.99
CA PHE A 104 -5.72 4.20 2.09
C PHE A 104 -4.60 4.47 3.09
N GLY A 105 -3.47 4.99 2.64
CA GLY A 105 -2.40 5.46 3.49
C GLY A 105 -2.86 6.50 4.50
N SER A 106 -3.55 7.52 4.03
CA SER A 106 -4.13 8.57 4.87
C SER A 106 -5.22 8.01 5.80
N ILE A 107 -6.09 7.12 5.31
CA ILE A 107 -7.13 6.47 6.14
C ILE A 107 -6.48 5.66 7.27
N ILE A 108 -5.46 4.87 6.98
CA ILE A 108 -4.74 4.06 7.96
C ILE A 108 -4.06 4.97 8.98
N ALA A 109 -3.28 5.96 8.54
CA ALA A 109 -2.56 6.87 9.42
C ALA A 109 -3.50 7.65 10.35
N PHE A 110 -4.55 8.26 9.78
CA PHE A 110 -5.56 8.98 10.55
C PHE A 110 -6.25 8.06 11.55
N SER A 111 -6.78 6.92 11.08
CA SER A 111 -7.51 6.01 11.96
C SER A 111 -6.62 5.41 13.03
N PHE A 112 -5.35 5.19 12.74
CA PHE A 112 -4.41 4.71 13.74
C PHE A 112 -4.12 5.75 14.81
N LEU A 113 -3.85 7.02 14.43
CA LEU A 113 -3.58 8.11 15.38
C LEU A 113 -4.76 8.36 16.33
N TYR A 114 -6.00 8.36 15.84
CA TYR A 114 -7.18 8.47 16.71
C TYR A 114 -7.46 7.18 17.49
N GLY A 115 -7.11 6.03 16.93
CA GLY A 115 -7.32 4.75 17.57
C GLY A 115 -6.45 4.54 18.81
N VAL A 116 -5.19 4.98 18.76
CA VAL A 116 -4.27 4.86 19.90
C VAL A 116 -4.63 5.79 21.07
N GLN A 117 -5.48 6.80 20.86
CA GLN A 117 -6.03 7.68 21.91
C GLN A 117 -7.21 7.03 22.68
N GLY A 118 -7.39 5.70 22.60
CA GLY A 118 -8.45 4.97 23.30
C GLY A 118 -9.68 4.62 22.44
N ASN A 119 -9.70 4.95 21.14
CA ASN A 119 -10.84 4.62 20.28
C ASN A 119 -10.63 3.32 19.48
N ILE A 120 -11.03 2.20 20.08
CA ILE A 120 -10.90 0.85 19.51
C ILE A 120 -11.54 0.71 18.12
N SER A 121 -12.63 1.42 17.84
CA SER A 121 -13.30 1.34 16.53
C SER A 121 -12.40 1.87 15.41
N PHE A 122 -11.61 2.91 15.68
CA PHE A 122 -10.66 3.44 14.71
C PHE A 122 -9.44 2.52 14.52
N LEU A 123 -9.00 1.82 15.58
CA LEU A 123 -7.98 0.77 15.44
C LEU A 123 -8.45 -0.37 14.53
N ARG A 124 -9.73 -0.76 14.62
CA ARG A 124 -10.33 -1.75 13.70
C ARG A 124 -10.33 -1.27 12.25
N ILE A 125 -10.66 0.00 12.01
CA ILE A 125 -10.63 0.58 10.66
C ILE A 125 -9.20 0.56 10.11
N SER A 126 -8.21 0.98 10.91
CA SER A 126 -6.79 0.93 10.52
C SER A 126 -6.34 -0.49 10.18
N ASP A 127 -6.70 -1.46 11.02
CA ASP A 127 -6.36 -2.86 10.82
C ASP A 127 -6.98 -3.42 9.54
N MET A 128 -8.29 -3.22 9.36
CA MET A 128 -9.00 -3.67 8.16
C MET A 128 -8.46 -3.02 6.88
N ALA A 129 -8.22 -1.71 6.91
CA ALA A 129 -7.68 -0.98 5.77
C ALA A 129 -6.27 -1.45 5.40
N SER A 130 -5.41 -1.71 6.40
CA SER A 130 -4.02 -2.09 6.16
C SER A 130 -3.83 -3.56 5.75
N ILE A 131 -4.65 -4.47 6.30
CA ILE A 131 -4.54 -5.92 6.07
C ILE A 131 -5.37 -6.37 4.86
N TYR A 132 -6.52 -5.75 4.61
CA TYR A 132 -7.45 -6.22 3.57
C TYR A 132 -7.64 -5.22 2.44
N PHE A 133 -8.10 -4.00 2.73
CA PHE A 133 -8.52 -3.09 1.66
C PHE A 133 -7.36 -2.59 0.80
N LEU A 134 -6.27 -2.12 1.41
CA LEU A 134 -5.12 -1.64 0.68
C LEU A 134 -4.50 -2.73 -0.23
N PRO A 135 -4.20 -3.95 0.27
CA PRO A 135 -3.71 -5.03 -0.59
C PRO A 135 -4.70 -5.41 -1.71
N LEU A 136 -5.98 -5.53 -1.37
CA LEU A 136 -7.02 -5.93 -2.33
C LEU A 136 -7.15 -4.90 -3.46
N SER A 137 -7.25 -3.62 -3.12
CA SER A 137 -7.36 -2.54 -4.11
C SER A 137 -6.13 -2.49 -5.01
N SER A 138 -4.92 -2.58 -4.43
CA SER A 138 -3.65 -2.55 -5.16
C SER A 138 -3.52 -3.69 -6.17
N LEU A 139 -3.81 -4.93 -5.75
CA LEU A 139 -3.71 -6.09 -6.64
C LEU A 139 -4.85 -6.10 -7.68
N PHE A 140 -6.04 -5.64 -7.30
CA PHE A 140 -7.17 -5.56 -8.21
C PHE A 140 -6.94 -4.58 -9.37
N MET A 141 -6.13 -3.53 -9.17
CA MET A 141 -5.75 -2.62 -10.25
C MET A 141 -5.05 -3.34 -11.41
N VAL A 142 -4.22 -4.34 -11.12
CA VAL A 142 -3.54 -5.15 -12.15
C VAL A 142 -4.57 -5.96 -12.96
N VAL A 143 -5.57 -6.53 -12.28
CA VAL A 143 -6.65 -7.30 -12.92
C VAL A 143 -7.49 -6.39 -13.83
N LEU A 144 -7.89 -5.22 -13.35
CA LEU A 144 -8.63 -4.24 -14.15
C LEU A 144 -7.86 -3.81 -15.39
N ALA A 145 -6.57 -3.51 -15.24
CA ALA A 145 -5.69 -3.14 -16.35
C ALA A 145 -5.56 -4.25 -17.39
N PHE A 146 -5.52 -5.50 -16.95
CA PHE A 146 -5.50 -6.66 -17.84
C PHE A 146 -6.81 -6.80 -18.63
N ILE A 147 -7.96 -6.65 -17.95
CA ILE A 147 -9.28 -6.72 -18.59
C ILE A 147 -9.44 -5.62 -19.64
N GLU A 148 -9.15 -4.36 -19.31
CA GLU A 148 -9.24 -3.24 -20.26
C GLU A 148 -8.38 -3.49 -21.49
N LYS A 149 -7.14 -3.96 -21.29
CA LYS A 149 -6.24 -4.28 -22.39
C LYS A 149 -6.78 -5.39 -23.29
N LYS A 150 -7.37 -6.44 -22.71
CA LYS A 150 -7.99 -7.53 -23.47
C LYS A 150 -9.17 -7.04 -24.30
N MET A 151 -10.02 -6.18 -23.71
CA MET A 151 -11.16 -5.59 -24.41
C MET A 151 -10.74 -4.72 -25.60
N LEU A 152 -9.71 -3.88 -25.42
CA LEU A 152 -9.18 -3.06 -26.50
C LEU A 152 -8.64 -3.90 -27.67
N LYS A 153 -7.96 -5.02 -27.37
CA LYS A 153 -7.46 -5.95 -28.38
C LYS A 153 -8.60 -6.58 -29.19
N MET A 154 -9.63 -7.10 -28.51
CA MET A 154 -10.79 -7.71 -29.17
C MET A 154 -11.53 -6.70 -30.05
N LYS A 155 -11.69 -5.45 -29.58
CA LYS A 155 -12.30 -4.39 -30.37
C LYS A 155 -11.51 -4.10 -31.66
N SER A 156 -10.19 -4.01 -31.58
CA SER A 156 -9.34 -3.78 -32.76
C SER A 156 -9.33 -4.93 -33.77
N GLU A 157 -9.58 -6.16 -33.32
CA GLU A 157 -9.67 -7.35 -34.18
C GLU A 157 -11.02 -7.45 -34.91
N ASN A 158 -12.09 -6.88 -34.34
CA ASN A 158 -13.42 -6.86 -34.95
C ASN A 158 -13.65 -5.67 -35.91
N GLU A 159 -12.80 -4.64 -35.83
CA GLU A 159 -12.86 -3.44 -36.69
C GLU A 159 -11.92 -3.52 -37.91
N ASN A 160 -11.16 -4.63 -38.07
CA ASN A 160 -10.34 -4.95 -39.25
C ASN A 160 -10.92 -6.15 -40.00
#